data_AF-A0A1B8XWP7-F1
#
_entry.id   AF-A0A1B8XWP7-F1
#
_cell.length_a   1.000
_cell.length_b   1.000
_cell.length_c   1.000
_cell.angle_alpha   90.00
_cell.angle_beta   90.00
_cell.angle_gamma   90.00
#
_symmetry.space_group_name_H-M   'P 1'
#
loop_
_entity.id
_entity.type
_entity.pdbx_description
1 polymer ?
#
loop_
_entity_poly.entity_id
_entity_poly.type
_entity_poly.pdbx_seq_one_letter_code
_entity_poly.pdbx_strand_id
1 'polypeptide(L)'
;MGTKFTVYDNGVNPGKTTSSLEASNLRQELAAICYETNVLGFKGPRKMSVIIPGMNMDHERVSIRPRNEHETLLSRWQNKNTESVIELHNKTPVWNDDTQSYVLNFHGRVTQASVKNFQIIHDNDPDYIVMQFGRVAEDVFTMDYNYPMCALQAFAIALSSFDSKLACE
;
A
#
# COMPACT_ATOMS: atom_id res chain seq x y z
N MET A 1 7.50 -0.49 15.13
CA MET A 1 8.54 -0.22 14.11
C MET A 1 8.05 0.65 12.95
N GLY A 2 6.74 0.90 12.77
CA GLY A 2 6.26 1.77 11.68
C GLY A 2 6.46 1.16 10.29
N THR A 3 6.61 -0.16 10.19
CA THR A 3 6.94 -0.89 8.95
C THR A 3 5.74 -1.65 8.39
N LYS A 4 4.68 -1.82 9.19
CA LYS A 4 3.44 -2.47 8.76
C LYS A 4 2.25 -1.63 9.19
N PHE A 5 1.32 -1.41 8.27
CA PHE A 5 0.12 -0.63 8.48
C PHE A 5 -1.09 -1.41 7.97
N THR A 6 -2.23 -1.24 8.63
CA THR A 6 -3.52 -1.78 8.18
C THR A 6 -4.54 -0.67 8.20
N VAL A 7 -5.31 -0.57 7.12
CA VAL A 7 -6.37 0.41 6.92
C VAL A 7 -7.70 -0.29 7.15
N TYR A 8 -8.51 0.26 8.06
CA TYR A 8 -9.82 -0.28 8.40
C TYR A 8 -10.94 0.67 7.95
N ASP A 9 -12.13 0.13 7.74
CA ASP A 9 -13.35 0.94 7.73
C ASP A 9 -13.79 1.29 9.17
N ASN A 10 -15.00 1.82 9.30
CA ASN A 10 -15.60 2.23 10.59
C ASN A 10 -16.34 1.11 11.33
N GLY A 11 -16.19 -0.16 10.92
CA GLY A 11 -16.85 -1.28 11.59
C GLY A 11 -16.25 -1.61 12.96
N VAL A 12 -16.81 -2.64 13.61
CA VAL A 12 -16.45 -3.05 14.97
C VAL A 12 -15.16 -3.86 14.98
N ASN A 13 -14.27 -3.57 15.93
CA ASN A 13 -13.06 -4.36 16.13
C ASN A 13 -13.41 -5.76 16.67
N PRO A 14 -13.01 -6.86 16.01
CA PRO A 14 -13.33 -8.23 16.41
C PRO A 14 -12.92 -8.57 17.85
N GLY A 15 -11.82 -8.00 18.36
CA GLY A 15 -11.34 -8.24 19.72
C GLY A 15 -12.18 -7.54 20.81
N LYS A 16 -13.10 -6.66 20.43
CA LYS A 16 -14.02 -5.96 21.35
C LYS A 16 -15.45 -6.52 21.29
N THR A 17 -15.71 -7.47 20.39
CA THR A 17 -17.05 -8.03 20.17
C THR A 17 -17.42 -8.98 21.30
N THR A 18 -18.53 -8.70 21.99
CA THR A 18 -19.02 -9.54 23.12
C THR A 18 -20.28 -10.32 22.78
N SER A 19 -20.94 -10.01 21.65
CA SER A 19 -22.20 -10.63 21.24
C SER A 19 -22.18 -11.08 19.77
N SER A 20 -22.94 -12.14 19.46
CA SER A 20 -23.07 -12.70 18.10
C SER A 20 -23.79 -11.76 17.12
N LEU A 21 -24.60 -10.81 17.62
CA LEU A 21 -25.33 -9.82 16.80
C LEU A 21 -24.41 -8.75 16.20
N GLU A 22 -23.27 -8.46 16.83
CA GLU A 22 -22.26 -7.52 16.32
C GLU A 22 -21.37 -8.12 15.23
N ALA A 23 -21.44 -9.45 15.03
CA ALA A 23 -20.62 -10.16 14.04
C ALA A 23 -20.92 -9.77 12.58
N SER A 24 -22.10 -9.20 12.30
CA SER A 24 -22.44 -8.67 10.97
C SER A 24 -21.79 -7.32 10.67
N ASN A 25 -21.38 -6.58 11.70
CA ASN A 25 -20.82 -5.22 11.60
C ASN A 25 -19.31 -5.18 11.88
N LEU A 26 -18.62 -6.31 11.74
CA LEU A 26 -17.16 -6.35 11.90
C LEU A 26 -16.48 -5.44 10.88
N ARG A 27 -15.42 -4.77 11.33
CA ARG A 27 -14.60 -3.91 10.49
C ARG A 27 -14.00 -4.68 9.33
N GLN A 28 -13.91 -4.00 8.20
CA GLN A 28 -13.20 -4.49 7.03
C GLN A 28 -11.75 -4.04 7.06
N GLU A 29 -10.87 -4.85 6.48
CA GLU A 29 -9.53 -4.40 6.08
C GLU A 29 -9.55 -3.94 4.62
N LEU A 30 -9.21 -2.68 4.41
CA LEU A 30 -9.25 -2.03 3.10
C LEU A 30 -7.88 -2.06 2.42
N ALA A 31 -6.79 -1.98 3.18
CA ALA A 31 -5.45 -2.12 2.65
C ALA A 31 -4.50 -2.55 3.78
N ALA A 32 -3.41 -3.20 3.42
CA ALA A 32 -2.25 -3.36 4.27
C ALA A 32 -0.99 -2.89 3.52
N ILE A 33 -0.09 -2.23 4.24
CA ILE A 33 1.15 -1.71 3.69
C ILE A 33 2.30 -2.31 4.47
N CYS A 34 3.28 -2.88 3.78
CA CYS A 34 4.49 -3.42 4.38
C CYS A 34 5.71 -2.75 3.74
N TYR A 35 6.55 -2.15 4.57
CA TYR A 35 7.86 -1.64 4.19
C TYR A 35 8.91 -2.65 4.65
N GLU A 36 9.69 -3.18 3.71
CA GLU A 36 10.79 -4.06 4.07
C GLU A 36 11.89 -3.28 4.80
N THR A 37 12.34 -3.83 5.93
CA THR A 37 13.47 -3.32 6.70
C THR A 37 14.77 -3.83 6.12
N ASN A 38 15.71 -2.94 5.79
CA ASN A 38 17.04 -3.32 5.35
C ASN A 38 17.91 -3.71 6.56
N VAL A 39 17.84 -4.97 6.99
CA VAL A 39 18.55 -5.45 8.19
C VAL A 39 20.05 -5.74 7.95
N LEU A 40 20.53 -5.68 6.69
CA LEU A 40 21.85 -6.18 6.30
C LEU A 40 22.68 -5.19 5.45
N GLY A 41 22.35 -3.89 5.45
CA GLY A 41 23.18 -2.88 4.76
C GLY A 41 23.12 -2.91 3.23
N PHE A 42 22.15 -3.64 2.64
CA PHE A 42 21.89 -3.57 1.21
C PHE A 42 21.46 -2.15 0.83
N LYS A 43 22.32 -1.46 0.08
CA LYS A 43 22.02 -0.17 -0.54
C LYS A 43 21.14 -0.42 -1.76
N GLY A 44 19.83 -0.21 -1.61
CA GLY A 44 18.87 -0.33 -2.70
C GLY A 44 17.57 0.41 -2.39
N PRO A 45 16.74 0.70 -3.41
CA PRO A 45 15.42 1.29 -3.23
C PRO A 45 14.60 0.49 -2.22
N ARG A 46 13.92 1.17 -1.29
CA ARG A 46 13.07 0.51 -0.28
C ARG A 46 11.96 -0.25 -1.00
N LYS A 47 11.72 -1.50 -0.58
CA LYS A 47 10.58 -2.29 -1.04
C LYS A 47 9.35 -2.00 -0.20
N MET A 48 8.25 -1.76 -0.88
CA MET A 48 6.94 -1.47 -0.33
C MET A 48 5.94 -2.39 -1.01
N SER A 49 5.33 -3.27 -0.23
CA SER A 49 4.20 -4.10 -0.66
C SER A 49 2.90 -3.49 -0.17
N VAL A 50 1.91 -3.44 -1.05
CA VAL A 50 0.55 -2.98 -0.77
C VAL A 50 -0.39 -4.13 -1.08
N ILE A 51 -1.16 -4.55 -0.09
CA ILE A 51 -2.13 -5.63 -0.18
C ILE A 51 -3.51 -4.99 -0.09
N ILE A 52 -4.37 -5.24 -1.06
CA ILE A 52 -5.77 -4.80 -1.06
C ILE A 52 -6.69 -6.00 -1.28
N PRO A 53 -7.96 -5.94 -0.85
CA PRO A 53 -8.91 -6.99 -1.17
C PRO A 53 -9.10 -7.11 -2.68
N GLY A 54 -9.30 -8.34 -3.15
CA GLY A 54 -9.55 -8.65 -4.55
C GLY A 54 -10.87 -8.06 -5.05
N MET A 55 -11.09 -8.22 -6.36
CA MET A 55 -12.28 -7.72 -7.05
C MET A 55 -13.11 -8.89 -7.56
N ASN A 56 -14.44 -8.80 -7.46
CA ASN A 56 -15.35 -9.78 -8.02
C ASN A 56 -15.55 -9.57 -9.53
N MET A 57 -16.43 -10.37 -10.15
CA MET A 57 -16.72 -10.26 -11.59
C MET A 57 -17.42 -8.95 -11.98
N ASP A 58 -18.04 -8.27 -11.03
CA ASP A 58 -18.71 -6.97 -11.21
C ASP A 58 -17.76 -5.78 -10.99
N HIS A 59 -16.45 -6.04 -10.84
CA HIS A 59 -15.45 -5.02 -10.53
C HIS A 59 -15.67 -4.31 -9.19
N GLU A 60 -16.32 -4.98 -8.25
CA GLU A 60 -16.50 -4.53 -6.88
C GLU A 60 -15.55 -5.26 -5.93
N ARG A 61 -15.22 -4.61 -4.82
CA ARG A 61 -14.30 -5.15 -3.83
C ARG A 61 -14.91 -6.35 -3.10
N VAL A 62 -14.18 -7.46 -3.05
CA VAL A 62 -14.51 -8.59 -2.16
C VAL A 62 -14.28 -8.14 -0.72
N SER A 63 -15.33 -8.16 0.10
CA SER A 63 -15.26 -7.73 1.49
C SER A 63 -14.43 -8.68 2.33
N ILE A 64 -13.41 -8.16 3.03
CA ILE A 64 -12.58 -8.91 3.98
C ILE A 64 -12.85 -8.37 5.38
N ARG A 65 -13.55 -9.16 6.20
CA ARG A 65 -13.86 -8.88 7.61
C ARG A 65 -13.20 -9.93 8.51
N PRO A 66 -11.95 -9.73 8.93
CA PRO A 66 -11.23 -10.73 9.71
C PRO A 66 -11.93 -10.99 11.05
N ARG A 67 -12.14 -12.27 11.40
CA ARG A 67 -12.67 -12.69 12.71
C ARG A 67 -11.56 -13.07 13.68
N ASN A 68 -10.38 -13.38 13.16
CA ASN A 68 -9.18 -13.75 13.90
C ASN A 68 -7.94 -13.25 13.14
N GLU A 69 -6.76 -13.39 13.75
CA GLU A 69 -5.51 -12.86 13.19
C GLU A 69 -5.09 -13.53 11.87
N HIS A 70 -5.52 -14.78 11.62
CA HIS A 70 -5.17 -15.53 10.40
C HIS A 70 -5.93 -15.05 9.16
N GLU A 71 -7.03 -14.32 9.35
CA GLU A 71 -7.91 -13.85 8.28
C GLU A 71 -7.56 -12.44 7.77
N THR A 72 -6.62 -11.75 8.41
CA THR A 72 -6.16 -10.39 8.03
C THR A 72 -5.46 -10.39 6.68
N LEU A 73 -5.42 -9.23 6.01
CA LEU A 73 -4.71 -9.03 4.74
C LEU A 73 -3.22 -9.40 4.87
N LEU A 74 -2.58 -8.99 5.96
CA LEU A 74 -1.16 -9.30 6.22
C LEU A 74 -0.96 -10.81 6.39
N SER A 75 -1.80 -11.49 7.16
CA SER A 75 -1.69 -12.94 7.33
C SER A 75 -1.94 -13.70 6.03
N ARG A 76 -2.94 -13.29 5.22
CA ARG A 76 -3.19 -13.88 3.89
C ARG A 76 -1.97 -13.75 2.99
N TRP A 77 -1.38 -12.56 2.92
CA TRP A 77 -0.18 -12.30 2.14
C TRP A 77 1.03 -13.10 2.62
N GLN A 78 1.30 -13.14 3.93
CA GLN A 78 2.41 -13.90 4.50
C GLN A 78 2.26 -15.41 4.27
N ASN A 79 1.03 -15.92 4.31
CA ASN A 79 0.73 -17.33 4.05
C ASN A 79 0.57 -17.66 2.55
N LYS A 80 0.84 -16.68 1.66
CA LYS A 80 0.67 -16.82 0.20
C LYS A 80 -0.73 -17.26 -0.24
N ASN A 81 -1.75 -16.89 0.55
CA ASN A 81 -3.15 -17.03 0.18
C ASN A 81 -3.58 -15.79 -0.63
N THR A 82 -3.41 -15.86 -1.95
CA THR A 82 -3.65 -14.75 -2.87
C THR A 82 -5.01 -14.79 -3.56
N GLU A 83 -5.86 -15.78 -3.30
CA GLU A 83 -7.14 -15.96 -4.01
C GLU A 83 -8.13 -14.80 -3.84
N SER A 84 -8.01 -14.08 -2.72
CA SER A 84 -8.96 -13.03 -2.31
C SER A 84 -8.30 -11.66 -2.13
N VAL A 85 -7.02 -11.53 -2.49
CA VAL A 85 -6.24 -10.30 -2.32
C VAL A 85 -5.45 -10.00 -3.59
N ILE A 86 -5.15 -8.72 -3.79
CA ILE A 86 -4.25 -8.25 -4.84
C ILE A 86 -3.00 -7.75 -4.16
N GLU A 87 -1.86 -8.28 -4.58
CA GLU A 87 -0.53 -7.87 -4.14
C GLU A 87 0.03 -6.87 -5.15
N LEU A 88 0.42 -5.69 -4.67
CA LEU A 88 0.99 -4.61 -5.45
C LEU A 88 2.33 -4.20 -4.84
N HIS A 89 3.20 -3.63 -5.66
CA HIS A 89 4.55 -3.23 -5.25
C HIS A 89 4.88 -1.83 -5.71
N ASN A 90 5.81 -1.18 -5.00
CA ASN A 90 6.40 0.03 -5.56
C ASN A 90 7.20 -0.31 -6.82
N LYS A 91 7.02 0.48 -7.88
CA LYS A 91 7.82 0.36 -9.10
C LYS A 91 9.29 0.62 -8.76
N THR A 92 10.15 -0.30 -9.17
CA THR A 92 11.60 -0.15 -9.00
C THR A 92 12.09 1.01 -9.87
N PRO A 93 12.77 2.01 -9.29
CA PRO A 93 13.39 3.09 -10.06
C PRO A 93 14.39 2.56 -11.09
N VAL A 94 14.51 3.27 -12.21
CA VAL A 94 15.48 2.94 -13.26
C VAL A 94 16.70 3.84 -13.09
N TRP A 95 17.89 3.30 -13.31
CA TRP A 95 19.12 4.09 -13.32
C TRP A 95 19.12 5.06 -14.51
N ASN A 96 19.42 6.32 -14.26
CA ASN A 96 19.56 7.35 -15.28
C ASN A 96 21.01 7.83 -15.31
N ASP A 97 21.70 7.58 -16.43
CA ASP A 97 23.12 7.91 -16.60
C ASP A 97 23.39 9.41 -16.62
N ASP A 98 22.48 10.23 -17.15
CA ASP A 98 22.67 11.68 -17.24
C ASP A 98 22.68 12.36 -15.85
N THR A 99 21.83 11.88 -14.95
CA THR A 99 21.70 12.39 -13.58
C THR A 99 22.48 11.58 -12.55
N GLN A 100 23.07 10.45 -12.95
CA GLN A 100 23.76 9.49 -12.08
C GLN A 100 22.91 9.08 -10.86
N SER A 101 21.61 8.85 -11.08
CA SER A 101 20.65 8.59 -10.01
C SER A 101 19.53 7.63 -10.43
N TYR A 102 18.89 7.01 -9.44
CA TYR A 102 17.71 6.18 -9.63
C TYR A 102 16.44 7.06 -9.73
N VAL A 103 15.74 7.00 -10.86
CA VAL A 103 14.59 7.85 -11.17
C VAL A 103 13.33 7.06 -11.50
N LEU A 104 12.18 7.68 -11.26
CA LEU A 104 10.87 7.23 -11.75
C LEU A 104 10.30 8.32 -12.65
N ASN A 105 9.63 7.92 -13.73
CA ASN A 105 8.98 8.86 -14.64
C ASN A 105 7.55 9.14 -14.18
N PHE A 106 7.34 10.35 -13.64
CA PHE A 106 6.04 10.84 -13.18
C PHE A 106 5.32 11.72 -14.22
N HIS A 107 5.81 11.82 -15.45
CA HIS A 107 5.19 12.62 -16.52
C HIS A 107 4.91 14.08 -16.12
N GLY A 108 5.83 14.69 -15.36
CA GLY A 108 5.70 16.06 -14.86
C GLY A 108 4.75 16.26 -13.68
N ARG A 109 4.10 15.20 -13.18
CA ARG A 109 3.20 15.27 -12.01
C ARG A 109 3.96 15.48 -10.69
N VAL A 110 5.19 15.00 -10.62
CA VAL A 110 6.08 15.16 -9.47
C VAL A 110 7.27 16.01 -9.89
N THR A 111 7.51 17.10 -9.14
CA THR A 111 8.49 18.14 -9.52
C THR A 111 9.57 18.35 -8.47
N GLN A 112 9.43 17.78 -7.28
CA GLN A 112 10.43 17.87 -6.21
C GLN A 112 10.92 16.50 -5.77
N ALA A 113 12.23 16.39 -5.52
CA ALA A 113 12.83 15.19 -4.95
C ALA A 113 12.31 14.91 -3.53
N SER A 114 11.96 13.66 -3.26
CA SER A 114 11.54 13.20 -1.93
C SER A 114 11.65 11.69 -1.83
N VAL A 115 12.02 11.19 -0.65
CA VAL A 115 11.89 9.75 -0.31
C VAL A 115 10.44 9.26 -0.29
N LYS A 116 9.47 10.19 -0.37
CA LYS A 116 8.03 9.90 -0.45
C LYS A 116 7.53 9.79 -1.89
N ASN A 117 8.37 9.97 -2.90
CA ASN A 117 7.95 9.83 -4.29
C ASN A 117 7.94 8.34 -4.67
N PHE A 118 6.77 7.81 -5.05
CA PHE A 118 6.64 6.42 -5.46
C PHE A 118 5.50 6.21 -6.46
N GLN A 119 5.60 5.12 -7.21
CA GLN A 119 4.53 4.56 -8.03
C GLN A 119 4.22 3.17 -7.52
N ILE A 120 2.95 2.77 -7.48
CA ILE A 120 2.48 1.42 -7.14
C ILE A 120 1.98 0.75 -8.42
N ILE A 121 2.42 -0.47 -8.64
CA ILE A 121 2.12 -1.29 -9.82
C ILE A 121 1.74 -2.71 -9.39
N HIS A 122 1.19 -3.45 -10.34
CA HIS A 122 1.13 -4.91 -10.26
C HIS A 122 2.31 -5.48 -11.04
N ASP A 123 2.98 -6.52 -10.55
CA ASP A 123 4.22 -7.03 -11.18
C ASP A 123 3.98 -7.61 -12.58
N ASN A 124 2.78 -8.13 -12.84
CA ASN A 124 2.37 -8.61 -14.17
C ASN A 124 2.16 -7.49 -15.21
N ASP A 125 1.98 -6.23 -14.77
CA ASP A 125 1.83 -5.08 -15.67
C ASP A 125 2.51 -3.83 -15.06
N PRO A 126 3.84 -3.72 -15.19
CA PRO A 126 4.60 -2.62 -14.61
C PRO A 126 4.32 -1.24 -15.24
N ASP A 127 3.68 -1.19 -16.40
CA ASP A 127 3.36 0.07 -17.09
C ASP A 127 2.00 0.63 -16.62
N TYR A 128 1.12 -0.24 -16.11
CA TYR A 128 -0.10 0.19 -15.43
C TYR A 128 0.18 0.72 -14.02
N ILE A 129 0.23 2.05 -13.91
CA ILE A 129 0.40 2.73 -12.62
C ILE A 129 -0.94 2.75 -11.86
N VAL A 130 -1.07 1.87 -10.87
CA VAL A 130 -2.25 1.79 -10.00
C VAL A 130 -2.36 3.03 -9.11
N MET A 131 -1.23 3.54 -8.63
CA MET A 131 -1.17 4.77 -7.85
C MET A 131 0.17 5.46 -8.08
N GLN A 132 0.18 6.79 -8.17
CA GLN A 132 1.41 7.56 -8.01
C GLN A 132 1.23 8.64 -6.95
N PHE A 133 2.30 8.85 -6.20
CA PHE A 133 2.36 9.87 -5.17
C PHE A 133 3.70 10.56 -5.21
N GLY A 134 3.70 11.89 -5.08
CA GLY A 134 4.97 12.62 -4.98
C GLY A 134 4.81 14.11 -4.73
N ARG A 135 5.92 14.73 -4.36
CA ARG A 135 5.98 16.11 -3.90
C ARG A 135 6.00 17.10 -5.08
N VAL A 136 5.25 18.18 -4.93
CA VAL A 136 5.25 19.31 -5.89
C VAL A 136 5.61 20.65 -5.25
N ALA A 137 5.35 20.81 -3.95
CA ALA A 137 5.79 21.98 -3.18
C ALA A 137 6.15 21.59 -1.73
N GLU A 138 6.51 22.58 -0.92
CA GLU A 138 6.56 22.38 0.53
C GLU A 138 5.19 21.96 1.04
N ASP A 139 5.10 20.81 1.71
CA ASP A 139 3.86 20.20 2.21
C ASP A 139 2.72 20.00 1.19
N VAL A 140 3.00 20.09 -0.11
CA VAL A 140 2.03 19.81 -1.18
C VAL A 140 2.48 18.62 -2.01
N PHE A 141 1.57 17.67 -2.18
CA PHE A 141 1.79 16.42 -2.89
C PHE A 141 0.66 16.18 -3.90
N THR A 142 0.99 15.57 -5.02
CA THR A 142 0.03 15.02 -5.97
C THR A 142 -0.21 13.55 -5.67
N MET A 143 -1.46 13.11 -5.78
CA MET A 143 -1.86 11.72 -5.63
C MET A 143 -2.84 11.35 -6.74
N ASP A 144 -2.41 10.47 -7.63
CA ASP A 144 -3.23 9.91 -8.71
C ASP A 144 -3.42 8.42 -8.44
N TYR A 145 -4.63 7.89 -8.67
CA TYR A 145 -4.92 6.47 -8.50
C TYR A 145 -5.87 5.98 -9.57
N ASN A 146 -5.76 4.70 -9.89
CA ASN A 146 -6.56 3.98 -10.86
C ASN A 146 -7.18 2.72 -10.22
N TYR A 147 -8.07 2.06 -10.96
CA TYR A 147 -8.57 0.74 -10.58
C TYR A 147 -7.41 -0.22 -10.22
N PRO A 148 -7.55 -1.11 -9.23
CA PRO A 148 -8.73 -1.36 -8.38
C PRO A 148 -8.75 -0.52 -7.09
N MET A 149 -7.95 0.54 -7.01
CA MET A 149 -7.82 1.35 -5.82
C MET A 149 -8.95 2.38 -5.71
N CYS A 150 -9.41 2.65 -4.49
CA CYS A 150 -10.29 3.79 -4.21
C CYS A 150 -9.56 4.89 -3.44
N ALA A 151 -10.16 6.09 -3.38
CA ALA A 151 -9.57 7.25 -2.72
C ALA A 151 -9.12 6.99 -1.28
N LEU A 152 -9.93 6.27 -0.48
CA LEU A 152 -9.60 5.97 0.92
C LEU A 152 -8.34 5.10 1.04
N GLN A 153 -8.19 4.10 0.16
CA GLN A 153 -6.98 3.27 0.12
C GLN A 153 -5.76 4.09 -0.31
N ALA A 154 -5.87 4.81 -1.43
CA ALA A 154 -4.79 5.63 -1.96
C ALA A 154 -4.31 6.64 -0.92
N PHE A 155 -5.25 7.34 -0.28
CA PHE A 155 -4.94 8.32 0.74
C PHE A 155 -4.27 7.70 1.97
N ALA A 156 -4.75 6.56 2.44
CA ALA A 156 -4.15 5.87 3.58
C ALA A 156 -2.73 5.34 3.28
N ILE A 157 -2.50 4.85 2.05
CA ILE A 157 -1.17 4.46 1.56
C ILE A 157 -0.23 5.68 1.50
N ALA A 158 -0.73 6.83 1.05
CA ALA A 158 0.04 8.07 1.07
C ALA A 158 0.40 8.46 2.52
N LEU A 159 -0.56 8.42 3.45
CA LEU A 159 -0.32 8.72 4.87
C LEU A 159 0.72 7.79 5.51
N SER A 160 0.75 6.50 5.18
CA SER A 160 1.77 5.58 5.71
C SER A 160 3.19 5.93 5.25
N SER A 161 3.35 6.72 4.19
CA SER A 161 4.65 7.21 3.73
C SER A 161 5.20 8.35 4.60
N PHE A 162 4.34 9.06 5.34
CA PHE A 162 4.75 10.15 6.23
C PHE A 162 5.24 9.67 7.59
N ASP A 163 4.77 8.51 8.05
CA ASP A 163 5.18 7.99 9.36
C ASP A 163 6.67 7.61 9.36
N SER A 164 7.36 8.06 10.40
CA SER A 164 8.79 7.86 10.64
C SER A 164 9.08 6.39 10.93
N LYS A 165 9.94 5.78 10.11
CA LYS A 165 10.25 4.35 10.20
C LYS A 165 11.59 4.19 10.87
N LEU A 166 11.56 3.93 12.18
CA LEU A 166 12.73 3.52 12.97
C LEU A 166 13.30 2.27 12.28
N ALA A 167 14.45 2.39 11.60
CA ALA A 167 15.16 1.38 10.78
C ALA A 167 14.99 1.41 9.26
N CYS A 168 14.40 2.45 8.66
CA CYS A 168 14.42 2.62 7.20
C CYS A 168 15.31 3.77 6.72
N GLU A 169 15.81 4.67 7.57
CA GLU A 169 16.68 5.80 7.19
C GLU A 169 17.96 5.37 6.46
#